data_AF-A0A653EK69-F1
#
_entry.id   AF-A0A653EK69-F1
#
_cell.length_a   1.000
_cell.length_b   1.000
_cell.length_c   1.000
_cell.angle_alpha   90.00
_cell.angle_beta   90.00
_cell.angle_gamma   90.00
#
_symmetry.space_group_name_H-M   'P 1'
#
loop_
_entity.id
_entity.type
_entity.pdbx_description
1 polymer ?
#
loop_
_entity_poly.entity_id
_entity_poly.type
_entity_poly.pdbx_seq_one_letter_code
_entity_poly.pdbx_strand_id
1 'polypeptide(L)'
;MIARRGLGELTHRRVAAEADVPVGSTTYYFRDLGAMRDAALAHAATTSAEVLGQWRRELDDNAELPATLARLTADYLTDRDRHRTLNELYIAATHRPELQRLARLWPDGLVALLEPRIGRRAAEAVAVFLDGATLHALITGRPLSLDVLADGIARLVGASAG
;
A
#
# COMPACT_ATOMS: atom_id res chain seq x y z
N MET A 1 -14.36 7.11 -1.19
CA MET A 1 -14.78 7.17 -2.62
C MET A 1 -13.94 6.34 -3.61
N ILE A 2 -12.63 6.59 -3.82
CA ILE A 2 -11.82 5.85 -4.83
C ILE A 2 -11.86 4.34 -4.57
N ALA A 3 -11.67 3.94 -3.32
CA ALA A 3 -11.80 2.56 -2.85
C ALA A 3 -13.13 1.85 -3.19
N ARG A 4 -14.22 2.60 -3.39
CA ARG A 4 -15.57 2.05 -3.59
C ARG A 4 -16.03 2.12 -5.04
N ARG A 5 -15.44 3.01 -5.86
CA ARG A 5 -15.91 3.33 -7.21
C ARG A 5 -14.81 3.35 -8.28
N GLY A 6 -13.55 3.17 -7.89
CA GLY A 6 -12.40 3.28 -8.79
C GLY A 6 -12.05 4.73 -9.17
N LEU A 7 -10.85 4.92 -9.73
CA LEU A 7 -10.36 6.24 -10.15
C LEU A 7 -11.18 6.86 -11.29
N GLY A 8 -11.77 6.03 -12.15
CA GLY A 8 -12.56 6.46 -13.31
C GLY A 8 -13.83 7.24 -12.91
N GLU A 9 -14.45 6.89 -11.78
CA GLU A 9 -15.70 7.47 -11.31
C GLU A 9 -15.51 8.78 -10.51
N LEU A 10 -14.26 9.25 -10.33
CA LEU A 10 -13.99 10.50 -9.62
C LEU A 10 -14.56 11.69 -10.43
N THR A 11 -15.34 12.56 -9.80
CA THR A 11 -15.79 13.85 -10.38
C THR A 11 -15.80 14.92 -9.29
N HIS A 12 -15.62 16.19 -9.66
CA HIS A 12 -15.68 17.33 -8.71
C HIS A 12 -16.91 17.29 -7.82
N ARG A 13 -18.09 17.01 -8.40
CA ARG A 13 -19.35 16.94 -7.67
C ARG A 13 -19.37 15.81 -6.63
N ARG A 14 -18.80 14.66 -6.96
CA ARG A 14 -18.76 13.50 -6.04
C ARG A 14 -17.73 13.70 -4.92
N VAL A 15 -16.60 14.30 -5.24
CA VAL A 15 -15.58 14.66 -4.25
C VAL A 15 -16.13 15.67 -3.26
N ALA A 16 -16.80 16.71 -3.78
CA ALA A 16 -17.46 17.73 -2.98
C ALA A 16 -18.53 17.14 -2.05
N ALA A 17 -19.35 16.22 -2.57
CA ALA A 17 -20.37 15.54 -1.78
C ALA A 17 -19.79 14.59 -0.70
N GLU A 18 -18.69 13.88 -0.98
CA GLU A 18 -18.03 13.01 0.00
C GLU A 18 -17.32 13.82 1.09
N ALA A 19 -16.74 14.96 0.73
CA ALA A 19 -16.02 15.85 1.66
C ALA A 19 -16.92 16.87 2.36
N ASP A 20 -18.22 16.88 2.08
CA ASP A 20 -19.21 17.86 2.58
C ASP A 20 -18.79 19.32 2.34
N VAL A 21 -18.30 19.62 1.14
CA VAL A 21 -17.89 20.97 0.72
C VAL A 21 -18.65 21.43 -0.53
N PRO A 22 -18.75 22.75 -0.78
CA PRO A 22 -19.29 23.26 -2.04
C PRO A 22 -18.48 22.76 -3.24
N VAL A 23 -19.16 22.45 -4.35
CA VAL A 23 -18.49 22.02 -5.61
C VAL A 23 -17.47 23.06 -6.08
N GLY A 24 -17.78 24.36 -5.91
CA GLY A 24 -16.91 25.48 -6.23
C GLY A 24 -15.55 25.46 -5.50
N SER A 25 -15.49 24.88 -4.30
CA SER A 25 -14.24 24.72 -3.54
C SER A 25 -13.30 23.74 -4.23
N THR A 26 -13.84 22.64 -4.77
CA THR A 26 -13.01 21.64 -5.47
C THR A 26 -12.45 22.15 -6.80
N THR A 27 -13.19 23.01 -7.51
CA THR A 27 -12.71 23.66 -8.74
C THR A 27 -11.75 24.81 -8.47
N TYR A 28 -11.77 25.38 -7.25
CA TYR A 28 -10.80 26.37 -6.81
C TYR A 28 -9.43 25.72 -6.51
N TYR A 29 -9.42 24.56 -5.82
CA TYR A 29 -8.17 23.87 -5.46
C TYR A 29 -7.59 23.00 -6.59
N PHE A 30 -8.41 22.54 -7.54
CA PHE A 30 -7.95 21.67 -8.62
C PHE A 30 -8.32 22.25 -9.99
N ARG A 31 -7.30 22.49 -10.82
CA ARG A 31 -7.46 23.02 -12.19
C ARG A 31 -8.30 22.12 -13.09
N ASP A 32 -8.19 20.81 -12.91
CA ASP A 32 -8.95 19.81 -13.63
C ASP A 32 -9.08 18.51 -12.81
N LEU A 33 -9.87 17.58 -13.34
CA LEU A 33 -10.15 16.29 -12.72
C LEU A 33 -8.91 15.37 -12.67
N GLY A 34 -7.97 15.54 -13.60
CA GLY A 34 -6.69 14.82 -13.61
C GLY A 34 -5.83 15.23 -12.41
N ALA A 35 -5.68 16.54 -12.20
CA ALA A 35 -4.94 17.09 -11.06
C ALA A 35 -5.52 16.64 -9.71
N MET A 36 -6.85 16.53 -9.62
CA MET A 36 -7.51 16.01 -8.43
C MET A 36 -7.24 14.51 -8.21
N ARG A 37 -7.28 13.70 -9.27
CA ARG A 37 -6.95 12.26 -9.19
C ARG A 37 -5.49 12.06 -8.78
N ASP A 38 -4.58 12.80 -9.39
CA ASP A 38 -3.15 12.70 -9.10
C ASP A 38 -2.85 13.13 -7.66
N ALA A 39 -3.51 14.17 -7.14
CA ALA A 39 -3.41 14.57 -5.74
C ALA A 39 -3.96 13.50 -4.77
N ALA A 40 -5.10 12.88 -5.10
CA ALA A 40 -5.66 11.81 -4.28
C ALA A 40 -4.76 10.57 -4.26
N LEU A 41 -4.16 10.23 -5.41
CA LEU A 41 -3.18 9.14 -5.52
C LEU A 41 -1.89 9.44 -4.76
N ALA A 42 -1.38 10.67 -4.83
CA ALA A 42 -0.22 11.10 -4.07
C ALA A 42 -0.48 11.03 -2.56
N HIS A 43 -1.67 11.46 -2.12
CA HIS A 43 -2.08 11.32 -0.72
C HIS A 43 -2.13 9.85 -0.28
N ALA A 44 -2.76 8.98 -1.07
CA ALA A 44 -2.81 7.55 -0.76
C ALA A 44 -1.41 6.91 -0.68
N ALA A 45 -0.51 7.27 -1.60
CA ALA A 45 0.86 6.76 -1.60
C ALA A 45 1.66 7.24 -0.38
N THR A 46 1.56 8.52 -0.02
CA THR A 46 2.28 9.11 1.12
C THR A 46 1.77 8.59 2.46
N THR A 47 0.46 8.54 2.68
CA THR A 47 -0.13 7.95 3.90
C THR A 47 0.20 6.47 4.05
N SER A 48 0.33 5.74 2.95
CA SER A 48 0.77 4.35 3.00
C SER A 48 2.25 4.24 3.36
N ALA A 49 3.10 5.10 2.79
CA ALA A 49 4.51 5.14 3.17
C ALA A 49 4.73 5.55 4.65
N GLU A 50 3.88 6.38 5.24
CA GLU A 50 3.94 6.75 6.66
C GLU A 50 3.78 5.54 7.60
N VAL A 51 3.03 4.52 7.20
CA VAL A 51 2.88 3.26 7.95
C VAL A 51 4.23 2.56 8.15
N LEU A 52 5.18 2.72 7.21
CA LEU A 52 6.51 2.14 7.34
C LEU A 52 7.29 2.72 8.53
N GLY A 53 6.99 3.95 8.95
CA GLY A 53 7.54 4.54 10.17
C GLY A 53 7.04 3.84 11.43
N GLN A 54 5.78 3.41 11.45
CA GLN A 54 5.24 2.57 12.52
C GLN A 54 5.88 1.17 12.49
N TRP A 55 5.93 0.53 11.31
CA TRP A 55 6.51 -0.80 11.15
C TRP A 55 7.97 -0.84 11.59
N ARG A 56 8.73 0.23 11.33
CA ARG A 56 10.12 0.34 11.80
C ARG A 56 10.23 0.20 13.31
N ARG A 57 9.45 0.96 14.06
CA ARG A 57 9.45 0.92 15.54
C ARG A 57 9.10 -0.48 16.05
N GLU A 58 8.04 -1.06 15.50
CA GLU A 58 7.59 -2.41 15.87
C GLU A 58 8.65 -3.48 15.55
N LEU A 59 9.38 -3.36 14.43
CA LEU A 59 10.46 -4.28 14.08
C LEU A 59 11.75 -4.05 14.87
N ASP A 60 11.97 -2.85 15.42
CA ASP A 60 13.10 -2.58 16.31
C ASP A 60 12.86 -3.15 17.73
N ASP A 61 11.60 -3.16 18.18
CA ASP A 61 11.22 -3.65 19.50
C ASP A 61 11.03 -5.19 19.56
N ASN A 62 11.02 -5.88 18.42
CA ASN A 62 10.75 -7.32 18.35
C ASN A 62 11.86 -8.10 17.62
N ALA A 63 12.39 -9.14 18.26
CA ALA A 63 13.41 -10.01 17.66
C ALA A 63 12.84 -10.99 16.60
N GLU A 64 11.57 -11.38 16.72
CA GLU A 64 10.91 -12.33 15.83
C GLU A 64 10.33 -11.64 14.58
N LEU A 65 11.19 -11.39 13.59
CA LEU A 65 10.84 -10.66 12.36
C LEU A 65 9.67 -11.29 11.58
N PRO A 66 9.62 -12.61 11.31
CA PRO A 66 8.53 -13.20 10.53
C PRO A 66 7.16 -13.05 11.19
N ALA A 67 7.08 -13.34 12.50
CA ALA A 67 5.83 -13.21 13.26
C ALA A 67 5.37 -11.74 13.35
N THR A 68 6.31 -10.82 13.53
CA THR A 68 6.02 -9.38 13.61
C THR A 68 5.51 -8.84 12.28
N LEU A 69 6.17 -9.17 11.16
CA LEU A 69 5.70 -8.79 9.84
C LEU A 69 4.34 -9.41 9.48
N ALA A 70 4.08 -10.65 9.89
CA ALA A 70 2.78 -11.28 9.67
C ALA A 70 1.66 -10.52 10.39
N ARG A 71 1.86 -10.14 11.66
CA ARG A 71 0.90 -9.31 12.43
C ARG A 71 0.69 -7.95 11.78
N LEU A 72 1.78 -7.24 11.50
CA LEU A 72 1.74 -5.93 10.86
C LEU A 72 1.00 -5.97 9.51
N THR A 73 1.22 -7.02 8.72
CA THR A 73 0.52 -7.23 7.44
C THR A 73 -0.97 -7.53 7.66
N ALA A 74 -1.32 -8.41 8.61
CA ALA A 74 -2.71 -8.72 8.89
C ALA A 74 -3.49 -7.49 9.37
N ASP A 75 -2.90 -6.69 10.26
CA ASP A 75 -3.46 -5.43 10.73
C ASP A 75 -3.59 -4.43 9.57
N TYR A 76 -2.54 -4.33 8.75
CA TYR A 76 -2.56 -3.51 7.54
C TYR A 76 -3.72 -3.89 6.63
N LEU A 77 -4.02 -5.18 6.46
CA LEU A 77 -5.12 -5.74 5.64
C LEU A 77 -6.54 -5.51 6.17
N THR A 78 -6.70 -5.03 7.39
CA THR A 78 -8.03 -4.71 7.93
C THR A 78 -8.66 -3.49 7.23
N ASP A 79 -7.85 -2.52 6.81
CA ASP A 79 -8.31 -1.32 6.09
C ASP A 79 -8.44 -1.59 4.58
N ARG A 80 -9.52 -2.28 4.21
CA ARG A 80 -9.83 -2.64 2.82
C ARG A 80 -9.94 -1.43 1.88
N ASP A 81 -10.36 -0.27 2.39
CA ASP A 81 -10.56 0.91 1.56
C ASP A 81 -9.19 1.53 1.16
N ARG A 82 -8.23 1.60 2.09
CA ARG A 82 -6.86 2.02 1.76
C ARG A 82 -6.22 1.12 0.70
N HIS A 83 -6.36 -0.19 0.87
CA HIS A 83 -5.78 -1.19 -0.04
C HIS A 83 -6.31 -1.12 -1.47
N ARG A 84 -7.62 -0.96 -1.63
CA ARG A 84 -8.20 -0.78 -2.96
C ARG A 84 -7.64 0.46 -3.64
N THR A 85 -7.44 1.53 -2.90
CA THR A 85 -6.89 2.78 -3.44
C THR A 85 -5.43 2.63 -3.88
N LEU A 86 -4.59 1.91 -3.12
CA LEU A 86 -3.23 1.58 -3.55
C LEU A 86 -3.17 0.64 -4.75
N ASN A 87 -4.05 -0.36 -4.81
CA ASN A 87 -4.11 -1.26 -5.95
C ASN A 87 -4.50 -0.50 -7.24
N GLU A 88 -5.43 0.45 -7.14
CA GLU A 88 -5.77 1.37 -8.23
C GLU A 88 -4.56 2.21 -8.67
N LEU A 89 -3.72 2.68 -7.74
CA LEU A 89 -2.46 3.37 -8.05
C LEU A 89 -1.49 2.45 -8.83
N TYR A 90 -1.34 1.20 -8.41
CA TYR A 90 -0.46 0.25 -9.07
C TYR A 90 -0.92 -0.02 -10.51
N ILE A 91 -2.22 -0.24 -10.73
CA ILE A 91 -2.80 -0.43 -12.07
C ILE A 91 -2.66 0.85 -12.91
N ALA A 92 -2.89 2.02 -12.34
CA ALA A 92 -2.72 3.28 -13.06
C ALA A 92 -1.26 3.48 -13.49
N ALA A 93 -0.30 3.14 -12.64
CA ALA A 93 1.14 3.29 -12.90
C ALA A 93 1.69 2.37 -14.01
N THR A 94 0.99 1.27 -14.35
CA THR A 94 1.41 0.43 -15.49
C THR A 94 1.13 1.08 -16.85
N HIS A 95 0.23 2.05 -16.90
CA HIS A 95 -0.16 2.77 -18.13
C HIS A 95 0.25 4.25 -18.10
N ARG A 96 0.57 4.80 -16.91
CA ARG A 96 0.96 6.21 -16.69
C ARG A 96 2.34 6.28 -16.00
N PRO A 97 3.45 6.40 -16.76
CA PRO A 97 4.80 6.42 -16.23
C PRO A 97 5.03 7.45 -15.13
N GLU A 98 4.34 8.60 -15.20
CA GLU A 98 4.42 9.67 -14.20
C GLU A 98 3.98 9.23 -12.79
N LEU A 99 3.11 8.21 -12.68
CA LEU A 99 2.64 7.66 -11.41
C LEU A 99 3.57 6.59 -10.83
N GLN A 100 4.53 6.07 -11.60
CA GLN A 100 5.44 5.01 -11.13
C GLN A 100 6.26 5.45 -9.91
N ARG A 101 6.63 6.73 -9.84
CA ARG A 101 7.35 7.28 -8.67
C ARG A 101 6.51 7.15 -7.39
N LEU A 102 5.20 7.42 -7.48
CA LEU A 102 4.29 7.30 -6.33
C LEU A 102 4.02 5.84 -5.98
N ALA A 103 3.78 5.00 -6.99
CA ALA A 103 3.56 3.56 -6.80
C ALA A 103 4.76 2.86 -6.13
N ARG A 104 5.97 3.35 -6.37
CA ARG A 104 7.19 2.78 -5.79
C ARG A 104 7.46 3.16 -4.33
N LEU A 105 6.79 4.19 -3.79
CA LEU A 105 7.06 4.67 -2.42
C LEU A 105 6.91 3.58 -1.35
N TRP A 106 5.85 2.77 -1.47
CA TRP A 106 5.61 1.66 -0.55
C TRP A 106 6.59 0.50 -0.74
N PRO A 107 6.73 -0.12 -1.92
CA PRO A 107 7.61 -1.27 -2.08
C PRO A 107 9.09 -0.90 -1.88
N ASP A 108 9.56 0.24 -2.39
CA ASP A 108 10.95 0.68 -2.18
C ASP A 108 11.21 0.98 -0.70
N GLY A 109 10.25 1.60 -0.02
CA GLY A 109 10.34 1.89 1.42
C GLY A 109 10.35 0.63 2.28
N LEU A 110 9.53 -0.37 1.93
CA LEU A 110 9.50 -1.66 2.61
C LEU A 110 10.81 -2.43 2.40
N VAL A 111 11.35 -2.45 1.18
CA VAL A 111 12.65 -3.06 0.92
C VAL A 111 13.75 -2.35 1.70
N ALA A 112 13.79 -1.02 1.68
CA ALA A 112 14.77 -0.24 2.45
C ALA A 112 14.65 -0.47 3.97
N LEU A 113 13.44 -0.73 4.47
CA LEU A 113 13.20 -1.08 5.86
C LEU A 113 13.75 -2.47 6.20
N LEU A 114 13.58 -3.45 5.31
CA LEU A 114 13.93 -4.84 5.59
C LEU A 114 15.38 -5.19 5.25
N GLU A 115 15.97 -4.54 4.25
CA GLU A 115 17.31 -4.84 3.73
C GLU A 115 18.40 -4.88 4.81
N PRO A 116 18.47 -3.94 5.79
CA PRO A 116 19.45 -4.01 6.88
C PRO A 116 19.29 -5.21 7.82
N ARG A 117 18.12 -5.86 7.84
CA ARG A 117 17.77 -6.96 8.76
C ARG A 117 17.93 -8.34 8.13
N ILE A 118 17.58 -8.46 6.85
CA ILE A 118 17.49 -9.76 6.15
C ILE A 118 18.25 -9.79 4.82
N GLY A 119 18.92 -8.71 4.44
CA GLY A 119 19.59 -8.56 3.16
C GLY A 119 18.64 -8.21 2.01
N ARG A 120 19.21 -7.66 0.93
CA ARG A 120 18.46 -7.13 -0.22
C ARG A 120 17.52 -8.15 -0.86
N ARG A 121 18.04 -9.35 -1.16
CA ARG A 121 17.31 -10.40 -1.85
C ARG A 121 16.07 -10.86 -1.06
N ALA A 122 16.25 -11.09 0.24
CA ALA A 122 15.14 -11.49 1.11
C ALA A 122 14.11 -10.35 1.24
N ALA A 123 14.58 -9.11 1.38
CA ALA A 123 13.72 -7.93 1.47
C ALA A 123 12.83 -7.77 0.23
N GLU A 124 13.39 -7.90 -0.97
CA GLU A 124 12.63 -7.87 -2.22
C GLU A 124 11.62 -9.02 -2.31
N ALA A 125 12.03 -10.25 -1.98
CA ALA A 125 11.15 -11.41 -2.01
C ALA A 125 9.97 -11.28 -1.03
N VAL A 126 10.23 -10.79 0.19
CA VAL A 126 9.21 -10.51 1.20
C VAL A 126 8.27 -9.40 0.73
N ALA A 127 8.79 -8.30 0.18
CA ALA A 127 7.94 -7.21 -0.32
C ALA A 127 6.97 -7.70 -1.41
N VAL A 128 7.46 -8.47 -2.39
CA VAL A 128 6.63 -9.07 -3.44
C VAL A 128 5.60 -10.04 -2.86
N PHE A 129 5.97 -10.84 -1.85
CA PHE A 129 5.04 -11.74 -1.17
C PHE A 129 3.92 -10.98 -0.46
N LEU A 130 4.23 -9.87 0.23
CA LEU A 130 3.23 -9.05 0.91
C LEU A 130 2.29 -8.33 -0.07
N ASP A 131 2.81 -7.85 -1.20
CA ASP A 131 1.98 -7.31 -2.29
C ASP A 131 1.02 -8.39 -2.82
N GLY A 132 1.53 -9.61 -3.03
CA GLY A 132 0.72 -10.76 -3.44
C GLY A 132 -0.35 -11.16 -2.43
N ALA A 133 -0.03 -11.15 -1.13
CA ALA A 133 -0.99 -11.42 -0.06
C ALA A 133 -2.11 -10.37 -0.02
N THR A 134 -1.76 -9.11 -0.25
CA THR A 134 -2.70 -8.00 -0.34
C THR A 134 -3.63 -8.15 -1.53
N LEU A 135 -3.08 -8.43 -2.72
CA LEU A 135 -3.87 -8.67 -3.92
C LEU A 135 -4.77 -9.89 -3.77
N HIS A 136 -4.28 -10.97 -3.15
CA HIS A 136 -5.09 -12.16 -2.85
C HIS A 136 -6.29 -11.80 -1.98
N ALA A 137 -6.09 -11.07 -0.88
CA ALA A 137 -7.17 -10.66 0.02
C ALA A 137 -8.22 -9.80 -0.70
N LEU A 138 -7.79 -8.91 -1.60
CA LEU A 138 -8.68 -8.07 -2.40
C LEU A 138 -9.53 -8.88 -3.39
N ILE A 139 -8.94 -9.87 -4.07
CA ILE A 139 -9.64 -10.70 -5.06
C ILE A 139 -10.57 -11.71 -4.40
N THR A 140 -10.11 -12.40 -3.35
CA THR A 140 -10.86 -13.51 -2.75
C THR A 140 -11.77 -13.08 -1.60
N GLY A 141 -11.62 -11.84 -1.12
CA GLY A 141 -12.29 -11.34 0.09
C GLY A 141 -11.82 -12.01 1.38
N ARG A 142 -10.80 -12.87 1.31
CA ARG A 142 -10.29 -13.69 2.42
C ARG A 142 -8.78 -13.45 2.57
N PRO A 143 -8.34 -12.70 3.60
CA PRO A 143 -6.91 -12.53 3.85
C PRO A 143 -6.27 -13.86 4.26
N LEU A 144 -4.96 -13.98 4.02
CA LEU A 144 -4.17 -15.10 4.54
C LEU A 144 -4.19 -15.06 6.07
N SER A 145 -4.17 -16.24 6.69
CA SER A 145 -4.03 -16.35 8.15
C SER A 145 -2.64 -15.89 8.60
N LEU A 146 -2.52 -15.50 9.88
CA LEU A 146 -1.24 -15.13 10.49
C LEU A 146 -0.20 -16.25 10.34
N ASP A 147 -0.60 -17.50 10.51
CA ASP A 147 0.30 -18.65 10.43
C ASP A 147 0.87 -18.83 9.01
N VAL A 148 0.01 -18.67 7.98
CA VAL A 148 0.43 -18.76 6.57
C VAL A 148 1.34 -17.59 6.20
N LEU A 149 1.05 -16.38 6.68
CA LEU A 149 1.91 -15.22 6.47
C LEU A 149 3.28 -15.42 7.14
N ALA A 150 3.30 -15.85 8.40
CA ALA A 150 4.54 -16.07 9.16
C ALA A 150 5.40 -17.17 8.55
N ASP A 151 4.82 -18.32 8.18
CA ASP A 151 5.54 -19.41 7.51
C ASP A 151 6.11 -18.98 6.16
N GLY A 152 5.32 -18.27 5.34
CA GLY A 152 5.76 -17.73 4.05
C GLY A 152 6.96 -16.79 4.22
N ILE A 153 6.88 -15.83 5.14
CA ILE A 153 7.96 -14.88 5.41
C ILE A 153 9.21 -15.61 5.94
N ALA A 154 9.06 -16.54 6.89
CA ALA A 154 10.17 -17.29 7.46
C ALA A 154 10.95 -18.08 6.40
N ARG A 155 10.23 -18.73 5.47
CA ARG A 155 10.86 -19.45 4.34
C ARG A 155 11.63 -18.53 3.41
N LEU A 156 11.10 -17.35 3.09
CA LEU A 156 11.75 -16.38 2.20
C LEU A 156 13.01 -15.77 2.82
N VAL A 157 12.97 -15.52 4.13
CA VAL A 157 14.14 -15.06 4.90
C VAL A 157 15.20 -16.16 4.97
N GLY A 158 14.81 -17.40 5.31
CA GLY A 158 15.74 -18.53 5.44
C GLY A 158 16.37 -18.99 4.11
N ALA A 159 15.66 -18.89 2.99
CA ALA A 159 16.16 -19.27 1.67
C ALA A 159 17.21 -18.30 1.09
N SER A 160 17.38 -17.13 1.70
CA SER A 160 18.31 -16.08 1.23
C SER A 160 19.67 -16.10 1.95
N ALA A 161 19.85 -16.99 2.94
CA ALA A 161 21.09 -17.18 3.68
C ALA A 161 22.09 -18.14 2.99
N GLY A 162 21.83 -18.52 1.73
CA GLY A 162 22.65 -19.44 0.93
C GLY A 162 23.14 -18.83 -0.38
#